data_AF-A0A452ZI44-F1
#
_entry.id   AF-A0A452ZI44-F1
#
_cell.length_a   1.000
_cell.length_b   1.000
_cell.length_c   1.000
_cell.angle_alpha   90.00
_cell.angle_beta   90.00
_cell.angle_gamma   90.00
#
_symmetry.space_group_name_H-M   'P 1'
#
loop_
_entity.id
_entity.type
_entity.pdbx_description
1 polymer ?
#
loop_
_entity_poly.entity_id
_entity_poly.type
_entity_poly.pdbx_seq_one_letter_code
_entity_poly.pdbx_strand_id
1 'polypeptide(L)'
;SLNMLFLLLLQLLAITTLPFSANNATQLVYDTEGNVLSSKQNYYILPAKRATGGGLRALPTGLRCLHFVFQERNEAVFGTA
;
A
#
# COMPACT_ATOMS: atom_id res chain seq x y z
N SER A 1 -2.99 -2.66 -52.78
CA SER A 1 -2.50 -1.35 -52.30
C SER A 1 -3.48 -0.69 -51.32
N LEU A 2 -4.79 -0.60 -51.61
CA LEU A 2 -5.79 0.02 -50.71
C LEU A 2 -6.13 -0.82 -49.45
N ASN A 3 -6.22 -2.14 -49.58
CA ASN A 3 -6.53 -3.03 -48.45
C ASN A 3 -5.46 -3.02 -47.35
N MET A 4 -4.18 -2.85 -47.72
CA MET A 4 -3.08 -2.76 -46.76
C MET A 4 -3.15 -1.46 -45.96
N LEU A 5 -3.48 -0.34 -46.62
CA LEU A 5 -3.66 0.96 -45.95
C LEU A 5 -4.87 0.93 -45.00
N PHE A 6 -5.96 0.28 -45.42
CA PHE A 6 -7.15 0.12 -44.59
C PHE A 6 -6.88 -0.72 -43.33
N LEU A 7 -6.15 -1.84 -43.48
CA LEU A 7 -5.73 -2.66 -42.34
C LEU A 7 -4.80 -1.90 -41.39
N LEU A 8 -3.89 -1.08 -41.93
CA LEU A 8 -2.99 -0.25 -41.13
C LEU A 8 -3.76 0.82 -40.33
N LEU A 9 -4.75 1.48 -40.96
CA LEU A 9 -5.62 2.44 -40.28
C LEU A 9 -6.45 1.78 -39.18
N LEU A 10 -6.97 0.58 -39.44
CA LEU A 10 -7.77 -0.16 -38.47
C LEU A 10 -6.93 -0.57 -37.25
N GLN A 11 -5.68 -0.99 -37.46
CA GLN A 11 -4.72 -1.28 -36.39
C GLN A 11 -4.37 -0.02 -35.60
N LEU A 12 -4.15 1.11 -36.28
CA LEU A 12 -3.85 2.37 -35.62
C LEU A 12 -5.04 2.87 -34.77
N LEU A 13 -6.27 2.71 -35.26
CA LEU A 13 -7.49 3.06 -34.53
C LEU A 13 -7.71 2.14 -33.33
N ALA A 14 -7.40 0.85 -33.44
CA ALA A 14 -7.48 -0.08 -32.32
C ALA A 14 -6.48 0.28 -31.20
N ILE A 15 -5.27 0.72 -31.54
CA ILE A 15 -4.26 1.11 -30.55
C ILE A 15 -4.63 2.42 -29.84
N THR A 16 -5.26 3.38 -30.52
CA THR A 16 -5.60 4.69 -29.95
C THR A 16 -6.90 4.70 -29.15
N THR A 17 -7.80 3.74 -29.37
CA THR A 17 -9.12 3.67 -28.72
C THR A 17 -9.19 2.67 -27.57
N LEU A 18 -8.23 1.75 -27.47
CA LEU A 18 -8.10 0.91 -26.29
C LEU A 18 -7.67 1.79 -25.12
N PRO A 19 -8.47 1.89 -24.03
CA PRO A 19 -8.01 2.57 -22.84
C PRO A 19 -6.77 1.83 -22.36
N PHE A 20 -5.61 2.46 -22.51
CA PHE A 20 -4.40 2.04 -21.86
C PHE A 20 -4.65 2.23 -20.37
N SER A 21 -5.23 1.20 -19.76
CA SER A 21 -5.40 1.14 -18.32
C SER A 21 -3.98 1.02 -17.76
N ALA A 22 -3.36 2.17 -17.51
CA ALA A 22 -2.22 2.30 -16.63
C ALA A 22 -2.71 1.98 -15.21
N ASN A 23 -3.13 0.73 -14.99
CA ASN A 23 -3.55 0.22 -13.71
C ASN A 23 -2.30 -0.10 -12.90
N ASN A 24 -1.54 0.96 -12.60
CA ASN A 24 -0.38 0.87 -11.72
C ASN A 24 -0.27 2.09 -10.82
N ALA A 25 -1.38 2.82 -10.60
CA ALA A 25 -1.48 3.71 -9.45
C ALA A 25 -1.73 2.82 -8.23
N THR A 26 -0.65 2.41 -7.56
CA THR A 26 -0.73 1.77 -6.24
C THR A 26 -1.70 2.59 -5.38
N GLN A 27 -2.75 1.96 -4.87
CA GLN A 27 -3.78 2.64 -4.08
C GLN A 27 -3.10 3.40 -2.93
N LEU A 28 -3.41 4.69 -2.81
CA LEU A 28 -2.92 5.51 -1.70
C LEU A 28 -3.46 4.96 -0.38
N VAL A 29 -2.58 4.88 0.62
CA VAL A 29 -2.93 4.56 2.01
C VAL A 29 -2.95 5.86 2.79
N TYR A 30 -3.91 5.98 3.71
CA TYR A 30 -4.12 7.19 4.50
C TYR A 30 -3.91 6.90 5.99
N ASP A 31 -3.41 7.88 6.72
CA ASP A 31 -3.33 7.84 8.18
C ASP A 31 -4.71 8.07 8.83
N THR A 32 -4.74 8.11 10.16
CA THR A 32 -5.97 8.34 10.93
C THR A 32 -6.52 9.75 10.83
N GLU A 33 -5.75 10.69 10.30
CA GLU A 33 -6.14 12.08 10.05
C GLU A 33 -6.60 12.29 8.59
N GLY A 34 -6.47 11.27 7.75
CA GLY A 34 -6.84 11.32 6.33
C GLY A 34 -5.74 11.84 5.42
N ASN A 35 -4.49 11.96 5.89
CA ASN A 35 -3.36 12.34 5.04
C ASN A 35 -2.76 11.11 4.34
N VAL A 36 -2.20 11.30 3.15
CA VAL A 36 -1.53 10.23 2.40
C VAL A 36 -0.23 9.84 3.11
N LEU A 37 -0.03 8.55 3.32
CA LEU A 37 1.20 8.03 3.93
C LEU A 37 2.43 8.39 3.09
N SER A 38 3.53 8.65 3.78
CA SER A 38 4.81 9.04 3.18
C SER A 38 5.96 8.26 3.79
N SER A 39 6.90 7.82 2.96
CA SER A 39 8.13 7.14 3.40
C SER A 39 9.09 8.03 4.21
N LYS A 40 8.80 9.33 4.33
CA LYS A 40 9.57 10.29 5.12
C LYS A 40 9.09 10.44 6.56
N GLN A 41 8.01 9.74 6.93
CA GLN A 41 7.36 9.85 8.23
C GLN A 41 7.22 8.48 8.86
N ASN A 42 7.16 8.47 10.19
CA ASN A 42 6.97 7.26 10.99
C ASN A 42 5.51 7.21 11.43
N TYR A 43 4.91 6.02 11.44
CA TYR A 43 3.50 5.82 11.78
C TYR A 43 3.37 4.63 12.71
N TYR A 44 2.58 4.79 13.77
CA TYR A 44 2.15 3.64 14.56
C TYR A 44 1.18 2.78 13.75
N ILE A 45 1.36 1.46 13.81
CA ILE A 45 0.41 0.51 13.25
C ILE A 45 -0.55 0.10 14.38
N LEU A 46 -1.80 0.56 14.29
CA LEU A 46 -2.84 0.35 15.29
C LEU A 46 -3.94 -0.60 14.78
N PRO A 47 -4.60 -1.36 15.66
CA PRO A 47 -5.77 -2.14 15.29
C PRO A 47 -6.91 -1.23 14.82
N ALA A 48 -7.51 -1.55 13.67
CA ALA A 48 -8.63 -0.77 13.15
C ALA A 48 -9.85 -0.77 14.08
N LYS A 49 -10.04 -1.89 14.81
CA LYS A 49 -11.12 -2.03 15.80
C LYS A 49 -10.58 -1.74 17.20
N ARG A 50 -11.19 -0.77 17.89
CA ARG A 50 -10.91 -0.46 19.30
C ARG A 50 -11.18 -1.66 20.23
N ALA A 51 -10.57 -1.63 21.42
CA ALA A 51 -10.65 -2.68 22.43
C ALA A 51 -10.20 -4.07 21.96
N THR A 52 -9.34 -4.14 20.92
CA THR A 52 -8.73 -5.41 20.45
C THR A 52 -7.24 -5.53 20.77
N GLY A 53 -6.67 -4.53 21.45
CA GLY A 53 -5.25 -4.44 21.80
C GLY A 53 -4.67 -3.08 21.42
N GLY A 54 -3.36 -2.93 21.62
CA GLY A 54 -2.57 -1.76 21.27
C GLY A 54 -1.85 -1.93 19.93
N GLY A 55 -0.87 -1.06 19.68
CA GLY A 55 -0.07 -1.07 18.46
C GLY A 55 1.07 -2.08 18.45
N LEU A 56 1.88 -2.04 17.39
CA LEU A 56 2.97 -2.99 17.18
C LEU A 56 4.26 -2.58 17.89
N ARG A 57 4.93 -3.55 18.52
CA ARG A 57 6.27 -3.38 19.12
C ARG A 57 7.19 -4.53 18.71
N ALA A 58 8.49 -4.22 18.61
CA ALA A 58 9.55 -5.21 18.48
C ALA A 58 10.09 -5.60 19.88
N LEU A 59 10.08 -6.90 20.22
CA LEU A 59 10.69 -7.44 21.45
C LEU A 59 11.86 -8.37 21.10
N PRO A 60 12.98 -8.30 21.85
CA PRO A 60 14.11 -9.19 21.66
C PRO A 60 13.72 -10.62 22.01
N THR A 61 14.15 -11.57 21.18
CA THR A 61 13.76 -12.98 21.30
C THR A 61 14.70 -13.80 22.18
N GLY A 62 15.65 -13.14 22.87
CA GLY A 62 16.73 -13.78 23.61
C GLY A 62 17.93 -14.19 22.74
N LEU A 63 17.77 -14.24 21.41
CA LEU A 63 18.88 -14.34 20.45
C LEU A 63 19.36 -12.93 20.09
N ARG A 64 20.68 -12.72 20.02
CA ARG A 64 21.23 -11.41 19.64
C ARG A 64 20.67 -10.97 18.29
N CYS A 65 20.12 -9.76 18.26
CA CYS A 65 19.66 -9.04 17.06
C CYS A 65 18.42 -9.60 16.35
N LEU A 66 17.75 -10.63 16.89
CA LEU A 66 16.44 -11.05 16.38
C LEU A 66 15.35 -10.45 17.28
N HIS A 67 14.48 -9.63 16.68
CA HIS A 67 13.30 -9.12 17.35
C HIS A 67 12.06 -9.63 16.61
N PHE A 68 11.08 -10.14 17.36
CA PHE A 68 9.76 -10.40 16.80
C PHE A 68 8.90 -9.17 16.99
N VAL A 69 8.13 -8.85 15.94
CA VAL A 69 7.08 -7.86 16.01
C VAL A 69 5.82 -8.54 16.52
N PHE A 70 5.20 -7.96 17.53
CA PHE A 70 3.96 -8.44 18.12
C PHE A 70 3.04 -7.25 18.42
N GLN A 71 1.76 -7.55 18.55
CA GLN A 71 0.75 -6.57 18.93
C GLN A 71 0.67 -6.46 20.46
N GLU A 72 0.69 -5.23 20.97
CA GLU A 72 0.51 -4.96 22.39
C GLU A 72 -0.89 -5.39 22.87
N ARG A 73 -0.97 -5.93 24.09
CA ARG A 73 -2.28 -6.31 24.68
C ARG A 73 -3.04 -5.11 25.22
N ASN A 74 -2.33 -4.10 25.69
CA ASN A 74 -2.94 -2.91 26.27
C ASN A 74 -3.23 -1.90 25.17
N GLU A 75 -4.50 -1.57 24.98
CA GLU A 75 -4.98 -0.58 23.99
C GLU A 75 -4.33 0.80 24.15
N ALA A 76 -3.95 1.18 25.38
CA ALA A 76 -3.28 2.46 25.64
C ALA A 76 -1.83 2.51 25.14
N VAL A 77 -1.26 1.40 24.68
CA VAL A 77 0.14 1.31 24.24
C VAL A 77 0.21 1.28 22.72
N PHE A 78 0.83 2.29 22.11
CA PHE A 78 0.94 2.40 20.65
C PHE A 78 2.12 1.61 20.06
N GLY A 79 3.08 1.22 20.90
CA GLY A 79 4.25 0.46 20.46
C GLY A 79 5.34 1.36 19.88
N THR A 80 5.86 1.01 18.70
CA THR A 80 6.95 1.70 18.01
C THR A 80 6.48 2.16 16.62
N ALA A 81 6.81 3.40 16.26
CA ALA A 81 6.52 4.01 14.97
C ALA A 81 7.73 3.91 14.01
#